data_AF-A0A946I8G1-F1
#
_entry.id   AF-A0A946I8G1-F1
#
_cell.length_a   1.000
_cell.length_b   1.000
_cell.length_c   1.000
_cell.angle_alpha   90.00
_cell.angle_beta   90.00
_cell.angle_gamma   90.00
#
_symmetry.space_group_name_H-M   'P 1'
#
loop_
_entity.id
_entity.type
_entity.pdbx_description
1 polymer ?
#
loop_
_entity_poly.entity_id
_entity_poly.type
_entity_poly.pdbx_seq_one_letter_code
_entity_poly.pdbx_strand_id
1 'polypeptide(L)'
;MNSRHQRKERFSLFAWVAVAIFGSVFLFQRDLADWVTQYPEAWTLPAATWANVGMDWFVDHFRWLFRAISWLLTWPMDAILGLLTWLPWPTTISLFIGIAFVAGGWPLALFTLFALLYMVGIGYWTESMRTLALVAV
;
A
#
# COMPACT_ATOMS: atom_id res chain seq x y z
N MET A 1 36.25 -28.47 -17.88
CA MET A 1 35.73 -28.52 -16.49
C MET A 1 34.31 -27.94 -16.43
N ASN A 2 33.34 -28.48 -17.18
CA ASN A 2 32.00 -27.85 -17.31
C ASN A 2 30.81 -28.82 -17.52
N SER A 3 30.98 -30.13 -17.32
CA SER A 3 29.93 -31.14 -17.60
C SER A 3 29.14 -31.61 -16.37
N ARG A 4 29.56 -31.23 -15.15
CA ARG A 4 28.88 -31.63 -13.90
C ARG A 4 27.78 -30.65 -13.45
N HIS A 5 27.87 -29.37 -13.80
CA HIS A 5 26.83 -28.37 -13.48
C HIS A 5 25.57 -28.53 -14.35
N GLN A 6 25.74 -28.77 -15.66
CA GLN A 6 24.65 -28.94 -16.63
C GLN A 6 23.68 -30.11 -16.32
N ARG A 7 24.14 -31.13 -15.57
CA ARG A 7 23.31 -32.30 -15.21
C ARG A 7 22.36 -32.02 -14.05
N LYS A 8 22.77 -31.16 -13.09
CA LYS A 8 21.92 -30.77 -11.95
C LYS A 8 20.79 -29.84 -12.40
N GLU A 9 21.06 -28.93 -13.33
CA GLU A 9 20.06 -28.01 -13.89
C GLU A 9 19.03 -28.72 -14.77
N ARG A 10 19.43 -29.71 -15.58
CA ARG A 10 18.46 -30.53 -16.31
C ARG A 10 17.52 -31.28 -15.36
N PHE A 11 18.01 -31.80 -14.24
CA PHE A 11 17.18 -32.51 -13.26
C PHE A 11 16.20 -31.59 -12.53
N SER A 12 16.60 -30.36 -12.19
CA SER A 12 15.70 -29.36 -11.63
C SER A 12 14.67 -28.86 -12.64
N LEU A 13 15.03 -28.71 -13.93
CA LEU A 13 14.09 -28.39 -15.01
C LEU A 13 13.06 -29.51 -15.19
N PHE A 14 13.46 -30.79 -15.17
CA PHE A 14 12.50 -31.90 -15.20
C PHE A 14 11.60 -31.93 -13.96
N ALA A 15 12.13 -31.62 -12.76
CA ALA A 15 11.34 -31.52 -11.55
C ALA A 15 10.32 -30.37 -11.62
N TRP A 16 10.73 -29.18 -12.10
CA TRP A 16 9.83 -28.04 -12.29
C TRP A 16 8.79 -28.28 -13.38
N VAL A 17 9.16 -28.95 -14.48
CA VAL A 17 8.22 -29.36 -15.52
C VAL A 17 7.23 -30.40 -14.99
N ALA A 18 7.68 -31.38 -14.19
CA ALA A 18 6.79 -32.34 -13.54
C ALA A 18 5.83 -31.66 -12.55
N VAL A 19 6.31 -30.69 -11.76
CA VAL A 19 5.47 -29.88 -10.86
C VAL A 19 4.47 -29.03 -11.64
N ALA A 20 4.88 -28.40 -12.74
CA ALA A 20 4.00 -27.59 -13.59
C ALA A 20 2.95 -28.44 -14.31
N ILE A 21 3.30 -29.64 -14.77
CA ILE A 21 2.37 -30.62 -15.35
C ILE A 21 1.41 -31.12 -14.28
N PHE A 22 1.91 -31.49 -13.10
CA PHE A 22 1.08 -31.95 -11.99
C PHE A 22 0.08 -30.87 -11.55
N GLY A 23 0.52 -29.61 -11.42
CA GLY A 23 -0.34 -28.47 -11.15
C GLY A 23 -1.35 -28.20 -12.28
N SER A 24 -0.92 -28.30 -13.55
CA SER A 24 -1.80 -28.07 -14.71
C SER A 24 -2.87 -29.16 -14.87
N VAL A 25 -2.52 -30.42 -14.63
CA VAL A 25 -3.47 -31.55 -14.61
C VAL A 25 -4.49 -31.36 -13.49
N PHE A 26 -4.05 -30.89 -12.32
CA PHE A 26 -4.93 -30.58 -11.19
C PHE A 26 -5.88 -29.40 -11.49
N LEU A 27 -5.47 -28.44 -12.31
CA LEU A 27 -6.32 -27.34 -12.78
C LEU A 27 -7.32 -27.77 -13.87
N PHE A 28 -6.91 -28.67 -14.77
CA PHE A 28 -7.77 -29.18 -15.84
C PHE A 28 -8.81 -30.18 -15.35
N GLN A 29 -8.53 -30.87 -14.24
CA GLN A 29 -9.44 -31.84 -13.63
C GLN A 29 -10.45 -31.22 -12.64
N ARG A 30 -10.60 -29.89 -12.64
CA ARG A 30 -11.56 -29.16 -11.80
C ARG A 30 -13.02 -29.50 -12.09
N ASP A 31 -13.35 -29.92 -13.31
CA ASP A 31 -14.74 -30.15 -13.75
C ASP A 31 -15.27 -31.57 -13.47
N LEU A 32 -14.42 -32.52 -13.05
CA LEU A 32 -14.81 -33.94 -12.87
C LEU A 32 -14.86 -34.40 -11.41
N ALA A 33 -14.47 -33.54 -10.48
CA ALA A 33 -14.35 -33.89 -9.07
C ALA A 33 -14.84 -32.74 -8.18
N ASP A 34 -16.15 -32.54 -8.11
CA ASP A 34 -16.80 -31.55 -7.25
C ASP A 34 -16.34 -31.65 -5.77
N TRP A 35 -15.95 -32.83 -5.32
CA TRP A 35 -15.44 -33.10 -3.96
C TRP A 35 -14.01 -32.60 -3.69
N VAL A 36 -13.24 -32.27 -4.74
CA VAL A 36 -11.86 -31.72 -4.65
C VAL A 36 -11.89 -30.19 -4.74
N THR A 37 -12.85 -29.63 -5.45
CA THR A 37 -13.07 -28.19 -5.59
C THR A 37 -13.92 -27.61 -4.47
N GLN A 38 -14.84 -28.38 -3.89
CA GLN A 38 -15.64 -27.94 -2.75
C GLN A 38 -14.95 -28.30 -1.44
N TYR A 39 -14.65 -27.30 -0.63
CA TYR A 39 -14.21 -27.51 0.75
C TYR A 39 -15.35 -28.25 1.50
N PRO A 40 -15.10 -29.44 2.10
CA PRO A 40 -16.16 -30.20 2.76
C PRO A 40 -16.65 -29.42 3.99
N GLU A 41 -17.84 -28.83 3.88
CA GLU A 41 -18.48 -28.02 4.93
C GLU A 41 -18.62 -28.79 6.25
N ALA A 42 -18.71 -30.12 6.20
CA ALA A 42 -18.77 -31.01 7.37
C ALA A 42 -17.52 -30.98 8.26
N TRP A 43 -16.37 -30.50 7.76
CA TRP A 43 -15.11 -30.36 8.52
C TRP A 43 -14.82 -28.90 8.91
N THR A 44 -15.72 -27.97 8.58
CA THR A 44 -15.67 -26.64 9.19
C THR A 44 -16.01 -26.78 10.66
N LEU A 45 -15.00 -26.80 11.51
CA LEU A 45 -15.21 -26.41 12.90
C LEU A 45 -15.81 -25.00 12.87
N PRO A 46 -16.78 -24.65 13.74
CA PRO A 46 -17.33 -23.29 13.83
C PRO A 46 -16.30 -22.29 14.42
N ALA A 47 -15.01 -22.48 14.09
CA ALA A 47 -13.89 -21.56 14.24
C ALA A 47 -14.24 -20.13 13.92
N ALA A 48 -14.87 -19.95 12.77
CA ALA A 48 -15.37 -18.66 12.36
C ALA A 48 -16.39 -18.09 13.36
N THR A 49 -17.32 -18.89 13.88
CA THR A 49 -18.36 -18.41 14.79
C THR A 49 -17.80 -17.94 16.12
N TRP A 50 -16.94 -18.70 16.79
CA TRP A 50 -16.34 -18.25 18.07
C TRP A 50 -15.30 -17.15 17.88
N ALA A 51 -14.55 -17.16 16.77
CA ALA A 51 -13.66 -16.05 16.43
C ALA A 51 -14.45 -14.77 16.17
N ASN A 52 -15.57 -14.85 15.43
CA ASN A 52 -16.44 -13.70 15.16
C ASN A 52 -17.06 -13.15 16.45
N VAL A 53 -17.60 -14.01 17.32
CA VAL A 53 -18.15 -13.58 18.62
C VAL A 53 -17.07 -12.90 19.50
N GLY A 54 -15.86 -13.46 19.53
CA GLY A 54 -14.74 -12.85 20.25
C GLY A 54 -14.29 -11.51 19.65
N MET A 55 -14.26 -11.43 18.32
CA MET A 55 -13.87 -10.22 17.59
C MET A 55 -14.95 -9.13 17.69
N ASP A 56 -16.22 -9.48 17.65
CA ASP A 56 -17.35 -8.55 17.82
C ASP A 56 -17.33 -7.93 19.21
N TRP A 57 -17.13 -8.73 20.27
CA TRP A 57 -16.95 -8.22 21.64
C TRP A 57 -15.73 -7.29 21.76
N PHE A 58 -14.61 -7.67 21.15
CA PHE A 58 -13.39 -6.86 21.15
C PHE A 58 -13.61 -5.53 20.42
N VAL A 59 -14.18 -5.58 19.21
CA VAL A 59 -14.46 -4.37 18.44
C VAL A 59 -15.45 -3.49 19.17
N ASP A 60 -16.53 -4.00 19.76
CA ASP A 60 -17.46 -3.16 20.53
C ASP A 60 -16.79 -2.46 21.72
N HIS A 61 -15.86 -3.14 22.41
CA HIS A 61 -15.16 -2.56 23.55
C HIS A 61 -14.05 -1.57 23.15
N PHE A 62 -13.37 -1.80 22.04
CA PHE A 62 -12.24 -0.96 21.58
C PHE A 62 -12.60 0.00 20.45
N ARG A 63 -13.81 -0.06 19.88
CA ARG A 63 -14.27 0.83 18.80
C ARG A 63 -14.15 2.30 19.18
N TRP A 64 -14.43 2.64 20.44
CA TRP A 64 -14.26 4.02 20.92
C TRP A 64 -12.78 4.43 20.94
N LEU A 65 -11.87 3.53 21.33
CA LEU A 65 -10.41 3.79 21.34
C LEU A 65 -9.89 3.96 19.91
N PHE A 66 -10.19 3.03 19.00
CA PHE A 66 -9.77 3.14 17.60
C PHE A 66 -10.33 4.40 16.94
N ARG A 67 -11.60 4.74 17.22
CA ARG A 67 -12.19 5.99 16.73
C ARG A 67 -11.54 7.22 17.35
N ALA A 68 -11.19 7.18 18.64
CA ALA A 68 -10.49 8.28 19.31
C ALA A 68 -9.08 8.49 18.73
N ILE A 69 -8.35 7.41 18.46
CA ILE A 69 -7.04 7.47 17.79
C ILE A 69 -7.21 8.01 16.37
N SER A 70 -8.17 7.50 15.58
CA SER A 70 -8.45 8.03 14.24
C SER A 70 -8.80 9.51 14.26
N TRP A 71 -9.63 9.95 15.23
CA TRP A 71 -9.96 11.36 15.39
C TRP A 71 -8.73 12.19 15.78
N LEU A 72 -7.88 11.68 16.68
CA LEU A 72 -6.65 12.33 17.09
C LEU A 72 -5.63 12.48 15.97
N LEU A 73 -5.52 11.50 15.06
CA LEU A 73 -4.63 11.59 13.89
C LEU A 73 -5.21 12.46 12.77
N THR A 74 -6.52 12.39 12.54
CA THR A 74 -7.17 13.20 11.49
C THR A 74 -7.24 14.68 11.85
N TRP A 75 -7.35 15.02 13.14
CA TRP A 75 -7.41 16.41 13.59
C TRP A 75 -6.22 17.28 13.14
N PRO A 76 -4.95 16.93 13.41
CA PRO A 76 -3.81 17.72 12.96
C PRO A 76 -3.59 17.60 11.44
N MET A 77 -3.88 16.43 10.85
CA MET A 77 -3.78 16.22 9.41
C MET A 77 -4.69 17.18 8.63
N ASP A 78 -5.98 17.24 9.00
CA ASP A 78 -6.97 18.12 8.35
C ASP A 78 -6.70 19.59 8.67
N ALA A 79 -6.17 19.91 9.85
CA ALA A 79 -5.78 21.27 10.20
C ALA A 79 -4.62 21.78 9.31
N ILE A 80 -3.56 20.98 9.16
CA ILE A 80 -2.41 21.33 8.30
C ILE A 80 -2.83 21.35 6.84
N LEU A 81 -3.55 20.33 6.36
CA LEU A 81 -4.06 20.29 5.00
C LEU A 81 -4.98 21.49 4.71
N GLY A 82 -5.86 21.83 5.64
CA GLY A 82 -6.73 22.99 5.58
C GLY A 82 -5.94 24.29 5.46
N LEU A 83 -4.90 24.47 6.27
CA LEU A 83 -4.00 25.62 6.18
C LEU A 83 -3.30 25.68 4.82
N LEU A 84 -2.76 24.55 4.36
CA LEU A 84 -1.97 24.47 3.13
C LEU A 84 -2.80 24.67 1.85
N THR A 85 -4.08 24.26 1.89
CA THR A 85 -5.03 24.43 0.78
C THR A 85 -5.81 25.74 0.84
N TRP A 86 -5.91 26.36 2.03
CA TRP A 86 -6.48 27.70 2.19
C TRP A 86 -5.58 28.77 1.56
N LEU A 87 -4.26 28.57 1.56
CA LEU A 87 -3.35 29.42 0.80
C LEU A 87 -3.47 29.15 -0.71
N PRO A 88 -3.63 30.19 -1.55
CA PRO A 88 -3.55 30.03 -3.01
C PRO A 88 -2.23 29.37 -3.40
N TRP A 89 -2.28 28.44 -4.37
CA TRP A 89 -1.10 27.69 -4.83
C TRP A 89 0.12 28.56 -5.17
N PRO A 90 0.01 29.79 -5.75
CA PRO A 90 1.19 30.62 -6.01
C PRO A 90 1.86 31.09 -4.72
N THR A 91 1.07 31.40 -3.69
CA THR A 91 1.56 31.84 -2.38
C THR A 91 2.34 30.72 -1.71
N THR A 92 1.80 29.50 -1.72
CA THR A 92 2.49 28.32 -1.16
C THR A 92 3.80 28.03 -1.89
N ILE A 93 3.84 28.14 -3.21
CA ILE A 93 5.07 28.01 -3.99
C ILE A 93 6.11 29.06 -3.57
N SER A 94 5.70 30.33 -3.43
CA SER A 94 6.61 31.40 -3.02
C SER A 94 7.21 31.17 -1.62
N LEU A 95 6.42 30.61 -0.70
CA LEU A 95 6.86 30.25 0.65
C LEU A 95 7.95 29.17 0.60
N PHE A 96 7.71 28.07 -0.14
CA PHE A 96 8.69 26.99 -0.29
C PHE A 96 9.97 27.44 -0.99
N ILE A 97 9.87 28.34 -1.98
CA ILE A 97 11.03 28.94 -2.63
C ILE A 97 11.83 29.80 -1.63
N GLY A 98 11.16 30.58 -0.78
CA GLY A 98 11.80 31.36 0.27
C GLY A 98 12.58 30.48 1.26
N ILE A 99 11.96 29.38 1.70
CA ILE A 99 12.61 28.39 2.58
C ILE A 99 13.82 27.76 1.88
N ALA A 100 13.67 27.32 0.62
CA ALA A 100 14.74 26.74 -0.18
C ALA A 100 15.90 27.73 -0.40
N PHE A 101 15.58 29.00 -0.61
CA PHE A 101 16.58 30.06 -0.80
C PHE A 101 17.42 30.28 0.47
N VAL A 102 16.80 30.26 1.65
CA VAL A 102 17.54 30.39 2.93
C VAL A 102 18.35 29.12 3.22
N ALA A 103 17.84 27.94 2.88
CA ALA A 103 18.51 26.67 3.18
C ALA A 103 19.70 26.35 2.26
N GLY A 104 19.64 26.72 0.97
CA GLY A 104 20.63 26.32 -0.03
C GLY A 104 20.93 27.36 -1.11
N GLY A 105 20.49 28.60 -0.92
CA GLY A 105 20.74 29.70 -1.85
C GLY A 105 19.96 29.60 -3.16
N TRP A 106 20.47 30.29 -4.18
CA TRP A 106 19.80 30.44 -5.48
C TRP A 106 19.59 29.13 -6.26
N PRO A 107 20.56 28.18 -6.34
CA PRO A 107 20.37 26.95 -7.11
C PRO A 107 19.24 26.07 -6.55
N LEU A 108 19.15 25.98 -5.22
CA LEU A 108 18.09 25.19 -4.56
C LEU A 108 16.71 25.82 -4.77
N ALA A 109 16.61 27.15 -4.63
CA ALA A 109 15.37 27.88 -4.86
C ALA A 109 14.81 27.69 -6.28
N LEU A 110 15.68 27.75 -7.30
CA LEU A 110 15.29 27.55 -8.69
C LEU A 110 14.81 26.11 -8.94
N PHE A 111 15.54 25.13 -8.39
CA PHE A 111 15.16 23.71 -8.48
C PHE A 111 13.79 23.47 -7.83
N THR A 112 13.56 24.01 -6.64
CA THR A 112 12.27 23.90 -5.93
C THR A 112 11.13 24.55 -6.74
N LEU A 113 11.34 25.73 -7.33
CA LEU A 113 10.35 26.38 -8.19
C LEU A 113 9.95 25.49 -9.37
N PHE A 114 10.91 24.96 -10.11
CA PHE A 114 10.62 24.10 -11.27
C PHE A 114 9.96 22.78 -10.87
N ALA A 115 10.40 22.16 -9.77
CA ALA A 115 9.78 20.94 -9.26
C ALA A 115 8.31 21.16 -8.86
N LEU A 116 8.01 22.26 -8.16
CA LEU A 116 6.64 22.59 -7.76
C LEU A 116 5.77 22.98 -8.96
N LEU A 117 6.29 23.76 -9.92
CA LEU A 117 5.56 24.09 -11.14
C LEU A 117 5.26 22.85 -12.00
N TYR A 118 6.22 21.93 -12.11
CA TYR A 118 6.01 20.64 -12.78
C TYR A 118 4.86 19.86 -12.14
N MET A 119 4.86 19.78 -10.81
CA MET A 119 3.81 19.11 -10.03
C MET A 119 2.42 19.74 -10.24
N VAL A 120 2.34 21.08 -10.32
CA VAL A 120 1.10 21.79 -10.67
C VAL A 120 0.68 21.47 -12.10
N GLY A 121 1.62 21.45 -13.04
CA GLY A 121 1.37 21.16 -14.45
C GLY A 121 0.75 19.79 -14.70
N ILE A 122 1.11 18.79 -13.90
CA ILE A 122 0.52 17.44 -13.97
C ILE A 122 -0.80 17.28 -13.18
N GLY A 123 -1.26 18.32 -12.48
CA GLY A 123 -2.54 18.31 -11.76
C GLY A 123 -2.53 17.62 -10.38
N TYR A 124 -1.36 17.25 -9.85
CA TYR A 124 -1.22 16.52 -8.58
C TYR A 124 -1.05 17.44 -7.36
N TRP A 125 -1.39 18.73 -7.48
CA TRP A 125 -1.17 19.71 -6.41
C TRP A 125 -1.77 19.28 -5.07
N THR A 126 -3.07 19.01 -5.05
CA THR A 126 -3.79 18.67 -3.81
C THR A 126 -3.28 17.38 -3.18
N GLU A 127 -2.95 16.37 -3.98
CA GLU A 127 -2.55 15.07 -3.44
C GLU A 127 -1.14 15.10 -2.83
N SER A 128 -0.22 15.86 -3.41
CA SER A 128 1.07 16.05 -2.74
C SER A 128 0.92 16.88 -1.47
N MET A 129 0.03 17.89 -1.42
CA MET A 129 -0.23 18.63 -0.18
C MET A 129 -0.80 17.72 0.92
N ARG A 130 -1.60 16.69 0.58
CA ARG A 130 -2.02 15.65 1.54
C ARG A 130 -0.84 14.86 2.08
N THR A 131 0.11 14.46 1.22
CA THR A 131 1.32 13.75 1.69
C THR A 131 2.21 14.62 2.58
N LEU A 132 2.33 15.92 2.26
CA LEU A 132 3.03 16.90 3.11
C LEU A 132 2.37 17.06 4.47
N ALA A 133 1.03 17.15 4.51
CA ALA A 133 0.27 17.20 5.75
C ALA A 133 0.44 15.92 6.58
N LEU A 134 0.51 14.74 5.93
CA LEU A 134 0.76 13.48 6.61
C LEU A 134 2.15 13.38 7.22
N VAL A 135 3.19 13.91 6.57
CA VAL A 135 4.58 13.88 7.08
C VAL A 135 4.80 14.97 8.16
N ALA A 136 3.99 16.03 8.17
CA ALA A 136 4.07 17.09 9.16
C ALA A 136 3.46 16.72 10.53
N VAL A 137 2.74 15.59 10.62
CA VAL A 137 2.13 15.02 11.83
C VAL A 137 2.95 13.84 12.34
#